data_AF-A0A535R066-F1
#
_entry.id   AF-A0A535R066-F1
#
_cell.length_a   1.000
_cell.length_b   1.000
_cell.length_c   1.000
_cell.angle_alpha   90.00
_cell.angle_beta   90.00
_cell.angle_gamma   90.00
#
_symmetry.space_group_name_H-M   'P 1'
#
loop_
_entity.id
_entity.type
_entity.pdbx_description
1 polymer ?
#
loop_
_entity_poly.entity_id
_entity_poly.type
_entity_poly.pdbx_seq_one_letter_code
_entity_poly.pdbx_strand_id
1 'polypeptide(L)'
;MSAENVEGWLESGVNRLSIGVQSLRPDALRFLERLHSGPDAIAAIRTARAGGFANVNADLLYGVPGENLSGWLETLDAVLAEGVQHLSAYELTVESQTRLGQEVRTGLVQMPGADDQLEQYWAAVATL
;
A
#
# COMPACT_ATOMS: atom_id res chain seq x y z
N MET A 1 -13.89 6.65 -1.71
CA MET A 1 -13.69 8.00 -1.14
C MET A 1 -14.24 9.01 -2.13
N SER A 2 -15.14 9.90 -1.71
CA SER A 2 -15.69 10.95 -2.57
C SER A 2 -15.11 12.33 -2.25
N ALA A 3 -15.33 13.31 -3.13
CA ALA A 3 -14.98 14.71 -2.87
C ALA A 3 -15.71 15.27 -1.64
N GLU A 4 -16.98 14.91 -1.45
CA GLU A 4 -17.79 15.28 -0.27
C GLU A 4 -17.16 14.77 1.03
N ASN A 5 -16.61 13.54 1.04
CA ASN A 5 -15.86 13.05 2.21
C ASN A 5 -14.64 13.92 2.50
N VAL A 6 -13.88 14.29 1.46
CA VAL A 6 -12.66 15.10 1.60
C VAL A 6 -12.97 16.49 2.15
N GLU A 7 -13.99 17.16 1.61
CA GLU A 7 -14.44 18.47 2.07
C GLU A 7 -14.85 18.43 3.55
N GLY A 8 -15.71 17.48 3.94
CA GLY A 8 -16.16 17.35 5.32
C GLY A 8 -15.01 17.06 6.30
N TRP A 9 -13.99 16.30 5.90
CA TRP A 9 -12.80 16.09 6.74
C TRP A 9 -11.97 17.35 6.92
N LEU A 10 -11.74 18.12 5.85
CA LEU A 10 -11.03 19.39 5.93
C LEU A 10 -11.76 20.42 6.79
N GLU A 11 -13.09 20.54 6.65
CA GLU A 11 -13.93 21.41 7.48
C GLU A 11 -13.87 21.02 8.96
N SER A 12 -13.74 19.73 9.26
CA SER A 12 -13.55 19.24 10.64
C SER A 12 -12.14 19.45 11.19
N GLY A 13 -11.21 20.02 10.40
CA GLY A 13 -9.84 20.33 10.82
C GLY A 13 -8.84 19.18 10.65
N VAL A 14 -9.20 18.10 9.94
CA VAL A 14 -8.25 17.04 9.58
C VAL A 14 -7.19 17.64 8.65
N ASN A 15 -5.92 17.51 9.01
CA ASN A 15 -4.81 18.11 8.26
C ASN A 15 -3.89 17.09 7.57
N ARG A 16 -4.10 15.79 7.81
CA ARG A 16 -3.36 14.69 7.19
C ARG A 16 -4.29 13.54 6.85
N LEU A 17 -4.11 12.95 5.67
CA LEU A 17 -4.82 11.76 5.24
C LEU A 17 -3.83 10.62 4.94
N SER A 18 -4.03 9.46 5.55
CA SER A 18 -3.30 8.22 5.23
C SER A 18 -4.18 7.34 4.37
N ILE A 19 -3.72 7.00 3.16
CA ILE A 19 -4.46 6.18 2.21
C ILE A 19 -3.84 4.79 2.17
N GLY A 20 -4.64 3.80 2.52
CA GLY A 20 -4.26 2.40 2.43
C GLY A 20 -4.23 1.92 0.98
N VAL A 21 -3.11 2.11 0.29
CA VAL A 21 -2.89 1.62 -1.08
C VAL A 21 -2.57 0.13 -1.08
N GLN A 22 -1.66 -0.28 -0.19
CA GLN A 22 -1.04 -1.59 -0.04
C GLN A 22 -0.23 -2.06 -1.26
N SER A 23 -0.85 -2.21 -2.42
CA SER A 23 -0.19 -2.55 -3.70
C SER A 23 -1.04 -2.03 -4.86
N LEU A 24 -0.45 -1.88 -6.05
CA LEU A 24 -1.22 -1.63 -7.28
C LEU A 24 -1.47 -2.92 -8.07
N ARG A 25 -0.91 -4.05 -7.63
CA ARG A 25 -0.99 -5.34 -8.33
C ARG A 25 -2.29 -6.07 -7.94
N PRO A 26 -3.14 -6.48 -8.92
CA PRO A 26 -4.39 -7.16 -8.62
C PRO A 26 -4.23 -8.46 -7.83
N ASP A 27 -3.18 -9.24 -8.10
CA ASP A 27 -2.90 -10.49 -7.37
C ASP A 27 -2.55 -10.23 -5.89
N ALA A 28 -1.69 -9.24 -5.63
CA ALA A 28 -1.33 -8.83 -4.28
C ALA A 28 -2.54 -8.31 -3.51
N LEU A 29 -3.36 -7.46 -4.13
CA LEU A 29 -4.58 -6.93 -3.51
C LEU A 29 -5.60 -8.04 -3.21
N ARG A 30 -5.76 -9.02 -4.10
CA ARG A 30 -6.59 -10.21 -3.83
C ARG A 30 -6.07 -11.03 -2.66
N PHE A 31 -4.76 -11.27 -2.64
CA PHE A 31 -4.12 -12.00 -1.54
C PHE A 31 -4.33 -11.30 -0.19
N LEU A 32 -4.21 -9.96 -0.19
CA LEU A 32 -4.44 -9.09 0.97
C LEU A 32 -5.93 -8.84 1.27
N GLU A 33 -6.85 -9.50 0.57
CA GLU A 33 -8.31 -9.37 0.71
C GLU A 33 -8.81 -7.91 0.60
N ARG A 34 -8.17 -7.11 -0.25
CA ARG A 34 -8.56 -5.73 -0.50
C ARG A 34 -9.71 -5.67 -1.49
N LEU A 35 -10.71 -4.85 -1.16
CA LEU A 35 -11.90 -4.63 -1.99
C LEU A 35 -11.68 -3.57 -3.07
N HIS A 36 -10.63 -2.75 -2.95
CA HIS A 36 -10.25 -1.75 -3.95
C HIS A 36 -9.27 -2.33 -4.97
N SER A 37 -9.23 -1.70 -6.14
CA SER A 37 -8.22 -1.94 -7.17
C SER A 37 -7.07 -0.91 -7.09
N GLY A 38 -5.96 -1.18 -7.78
CA GLY A 38 -4.88 -0.20 -7.93
C GLY A 38 -5.36 1.15 -8.50
N PRO A 39 -6.17 1.16 -9.59
CA PRO A 39 -6.79 2.39 -10.09
C PRO A 39 -7.62 3.13 -9.04
N ASP A 40 -8.38 2.43 -8.20
CA ASP A 40 -9.17 3.05 -7.13
C ASP A 40 -8.26 3.72 -6.08
N ALA A 41 -7.14 3.08 -5.75
CA ALA A 41 -6.17 3.64 -4.81
C ALA A 41 -5.51 4.92 -5.35
N ILE A 42 -5.10 4.91 -6.62
CA ILE A 42 -4.57 6.10 -7.30
C ILE A 42 -5.62 7.21 -7.39
N ALA A 43 -6.86 6.87 -7.76
CA ALA A 43 -7.96 7.82 -7.78
C ALA A 43 -8.23 8.43 -6.40
N ALA A 44 -8.08 7.66 -5.33
CA ALA A 44 -8.19 8.17 -3.97
C ALA A 44 -7.09 9.21 -3.67
N ILE A 45 -5.82 8.92 -3.98
CA ILE A 45 -4.72 9.88 -3.79
C ILE A 45 -5.01 11.19 -4.53
N ARG A 46 -5.39 11.10 -5.81
CA ARG A 46 -5.73 12.27 -6.63
C ARG A 46 -6.90 13.05 -6.05
N THR A 47 -7.94 12.36 -5.59
CA THR A 47 -9.13 12.99 -4.98
C THR A 47 -8.78 13.75 -3.71
N ALA A 48 -7.96 13.17 -2.83
CA ALA A 48 -7.51 13.83 -1.62
C ALA A 48 -6.71 15.11 -1.92
N ARG A 49 -5.75 15.02 -2.84
CA ARG A 49 -4.92 16.16 -3.24
C ARG A 49 -5.73 17.26 -3.93
N ALA A 50 -6.58 16.88 -4.88
CA ALA A 50 -7.44 17.83 -5.59
C ALA A 50 -8.44 18.53 -4.66
N GLY A 51 -8.89 17.85 -3.59
CA GLY A 51 -9.77 18.42 -2.58
C GLY A 51 -9.07 19.33 -1.57
N GLY A 52 -7.73 19.46 -1.60
CA GLY A 52 -6.99 20.43 -0.80
C GLY A 52 -6.17 19.86 0.35
N PHE A 53 -6.08 18.53 0.52
CA PHE A 53 -5.12 17.95 1.46
C PHE A 53 -3.70 18.23 1.02
N ALA A 54 -2.97 19.01 1.82
CA ALA A 54 -1.55 19.29 1.62
C ALA A 54 -0.63 18.21 2.19
N ASN A 55 -1.14 17.30 3.04
CA ASN A 55 -0.39 16.22 3.66
C ASN A 55 -1.11 14.89 3.41
N VAL A 56 -0.72 14.22 2.32
CA VAL A 56 -1.22 12.89 1.95
C VAL A 56 -0.10 11.88 2.10
N ASN A 57 -0.41 10.78 2.80
CA ASN A 57 0.44 9.62 2.93
C ASN A 57 -0.14 8.42 2.18
N ALA A 58 0.71 7.64 1.52
CA ALA A 58 0.35 6.32 0.99
C ALA A 58 0.98 5.21 1.82
N ASP A 59 0.17 4.26 2.30
CA ASP A 59 0.64 3.07 3.01
C ASP A 59 0.74 1.89 2.03
N LEU A 60 1.95 1.36 1.87
CA LEU A 60 2.28 0.22 1.02
C LEU A 60 2.77 -0.98 1.83
N LEU A 61 2.55 -2.18 1.28
CA LEU A 61 3.04 -3.44 1.83
C LEU A 61 4.02 -4.07 0.83
N TYR A 62 5.21 -4.43 1.31
CA TYR A 62 6.14 -5.29 0.58
C TYR A 62 6.20 -6.68 1.24
N GLY A 63 6.88 -7.63 0.62
CA GLY A 63 6.94 -9.02 1.08
C GLY A 63 5.64 -9.79 0.85
N VAL A 64 4.81 -9.33 -0.08
CA VAL A 64 3.52 -9.96 -0.39
C VAL A 64 3.73 -11.17 -1.31
N PRO A 65 3.18 -12.36 -0.99
CA PRO A 65 3.24 -13.53 -1.87
C PRO A 65 2.78 -13.22 -3.31
N GLY A 66 3.60 -13.63 -4.28
CA GLY A 66 3.36 -13.41 -5.71
C GLY A 66 3.78 -12.03 -6.23
N GLU A 67 4.24 -11.12 -5.37
CA GLU A 67 4.82 -9.83 -5.77
C GLU A 67 6.34 -9.94 -5.83
N ASN A 68 6.90 -9.69 -7.01
CA ASN A 68 8.35 -9.68 -7.22
C ASN A 68 8.89 -8.24 -7.16
N LEU A 69 10.23 -8.11 -7.15
CA LEU A 69 10.90 -6.81 -7.06
C LEU A 69 10.48 -5.82 -8.15
N SER A 70 10.30 -6.28 -9.39
CA SER A 70 9.87 -5.41 -10.50
C SER A 70 8.47 -4.84 -10.26
N GLY A 71 7.52 -5.68 -9.84
CA GLY A 71 6.14 -5.24 -9.55
C GLY A 71 6.07 -4.32 -8.32
N TRP A 72 6.95 -4.53 -7.35
CA TRP A 72 7.12 -3.64 -6.20
C TRP A 72 7.65 -2.26 -6.60
N LEU A 73 8.71 -2.21 -7.42
CA LEU A 73 9.27 -0.97 -7.96
C LEU A 73 8.25 -0.19 -8.81
N GLU A 74 7.52 -0.88 -9.70
CA GLU A 74 6.42 -0.27 -10.47
C GLU A 74 5.36 0.37 -9.56
N THR A 75 5.03 -0.29 -8.45
CA THR A 75 4.08 0.22 -7.45
C THR A 75 4.62 1.46 -6.75
N LEU A 76 5.87 1.44 -6.29
CA LEU A 76 6.54 2.59 -5.66
C LEU A 76 6.56 3.79 -6.60
N ASP A 77 7.06 3.62 -7.81
CA ASP A 77 7.20 4.70 -8.80
C ASP A 77 5.85 5.33 -9.14
N ALA A 78 4.83 4.50 -9.36
CA ALA A 78 3.49 4.97 -9.69
C ALA A 78 2.84 5.76 -8.55
N VAL A 79 3.01 5.31 -7.29
CA VAL A 79 2.45 6.01 -6.13
C VAL A 79 3.20 7.33 -5.86
N LEU A 80 4.53 7.33 -5.99
CA LEU A 80 5.32 8.55 -5.82
C LEU A 80 5.02 9.59 -6.90
N ALA A 81 4.76 9.16 -8.14
CA ALA A 81 4.36 10.03 -9.24
C ALA A 81 3.05 10.80 -8.96
N GLU A 82 2.20 10.33 -8.04
CA GLU A 82 0.98 11.04 -7.64
C GLU A 82 1.24 12.24 -6.70
N GLY A 83 2.49 12.44 -6.26
CA GLY A 83 2.91 13.59 -5.47
C GLY A 83 2.42 13.55 -4.02
N VAL A 84 2.39 12.36 -3.42
CA VAL A 84 2.19 12.19 -1.97
C VAL A 84 3.34 12.83 -1.19
N GLN A 85 3.05 13.35 0.01
CA GLN A 85 4.05 14.00 0.86
C GLN A 85 4.82 12.98 1.71
N HIS A 86 4.19 11.83 1.97
CA HIS A 86 4.79 10.75 2.71
C HIS A 86 4.42 9.41 2.07
N LEU A 87 5.33 8.44 2.21
CA LEU A 87 5.09 7.05 1.87
C LEU A 87 5.55 6.21 3.04
N SER A 88 4.68 5.31 3.52
CA SER A 88 5.05 4.29 4.49
C SER A 88 5.11 2.94 3.77
N ALA A 89 6.25 2.26 3.86
CA ALA A 89 6.40 0.89 3.36
C ALA A 89 6.56 -0.06 4.55
N TYR A 90 5.65 -1.03 4.66
CA TYR A 90 5.65 -2.03 5.72
C TYR A 90 5.89 -3.43 5.15
N GLU A 91 6.64 -4.26 5.87
CA GLU A 91 6.72 -5.68 5.55
C GLU A 91 5.42 -6.39 5.91
N LEU A 92 4.90 -7.23 5.03
CA LEU A 92 3.83 -8.15 5.37
C LEU A 92 4.35 -9.20 6.37
N THR A 93 4.05 -8.98 7.65
CA THR A 93 4.46 -9.87 8.74
C THR A 93 3.43 -10.97 9.01
N VAL A 94 3.90 -12.20 9.22
CA VAL A 94 3.04 -13.34 9.53
C VAL A 94 2.78 -13.43 11.03
N GLU A 95 1.60 -13.03 11.44
CA GLU A 95 1.17 -13.11 12.84
C GLU A 95 0.44 -14.42 13.15
N SER A 96 0.90 -15.15 14.17
CA SER A 96 0.45 -16.53 14.47
C SER A 96 -1.06 -16.70 14.69
N GLN A 97 -1.74 -15.65 15.16
CA GLN A 97 -3.19 -15.63 15.46
C GLN A 97 -4.05 -15.12 14.29
N THR A 98 -3.47 -14.92 13.10
CA THR A 98 -4.19 -14.46 11.90
C THR A 98 -4.52 -15.61 10.96
N ARG A 99 -5.42 -15.36 9.99
CA ARG A 99 -5.69 -16.29 8.88
C ARG A 99 -4.38 -16.65 8.17
N LEU A 100 -3.60 -15.64 7.76
CA LEU A 100 -2.30 -15.84 7.12
C LEU A 100 -1.35 -16.69 7.97
N GLY A 101 -1.27 -16.45 9.28
CA GLY A 101 -0.47 -17.26 10.19
C GLY A 101 -0.89 -18.72 10.25
N GLN A 102 -2.18 -19.02 10.13
CA GLN A 102 -2.64 -20.41 10.00
C GLN A 102 -2.24 -21.01 8.66
N GLU A 103 -2.44 -20.27 7.57
CA GLU A 103 -2.17 -20.74 6.20
C GLU A 103 -0.69 -21.01 5.95
N VAL A 104 0.19 -20.16 6.48
CA VAL A 104 1.64 -20.39 6.43
C VAL A 104 2.02 -21.61 7.25
N ARG A 105 1.46 -21.75 8.46
CA ARG A 105 1.73 -22.91 9.34
C ARG A 105 1.26 -24.24 8.75
N THR A 106 0.15 -24.24 8.01
CA THR A 106 -0.37 -25.44 7.33
C THR A 106 0.24 -25.66 5.94
N GLY A 107 1.11 -24.75 5.48
CA GLY A 107 1.76 -24.81 4.17
C GLY A 107 0.85 -24.44 3.00
N LEU A 108 -0.33 -23.89 3.25
CA LEU A 108 -1.24 -23.39 2.20
C LEU A 108 -0.67 -22.14 1.50
N VAL A 109 0.04 -21.30 2.26
CA VAL A 109 0.73 -20.11 1.74
C VAL A 109 2.23 -20.25 1.97
N GLN A 110 3.01 -20.04 0.93
CA GLN A 110 4.45 -19.81 1.06
C GLN A 110 4.71 -18.30 1.02
N MET A 111 5.40 -17.80 2.04
CA MET A 111 5.89 -16.42 2.06
C MET A 111 7.13 -16.29 1.17
N PRO A 112 7.39 -15.09 0.61
CA PRO A 112 8.66 -14.79 -0.05
C PRO A 112 9.85 -15.08 0.87
N GLY A 113 11.01 -15.36 0.27
CA GLY A 113 12.24 -15.56 1.04
C GLY A 113 12.69 -14.27 1.71
N ALA A 114 13.50 -14.40 2.76
CA ALA A 114 14.09 -13.23 3.44
C ALA A 114 14.91 -12.36 2.48
N ASP A 115 15.61 -12.96 1.52
CA ASP A 115 16.38 -12.23 0.50
C ASP A 115 15.46 -11.40 -0.41
N ASP A 116 14.34 -11.97 -0.89
CA ASP A 116 13.36 -11.24 -1.71
C ASP A 116 12.75 -10.05 -0.95
N GLN A 117 12.40 -10.26 0.32
CA GLN A 117 11.85 -9.22 1.20
C GLN A 117 12.88 -8.12 1.46
N LEU A 118 14.14 -8.50 1.67
CA LEU A 118 15.24 -7.56 1.89
C LEU A 118 15.55 -6.73 0.64
N GLU A 119 15.49 -7.33 -0.55
CA GLU A 119 15.61 -6.60 -1.82
C GLU A 119 14.50 -5.54 -1.97
N GLN A 120 13.26 -5.91 -1.65
CA GLN A 120 12.14 -4.97 -1.70
C GLN A 120 12.26 -3.86 -0.66
N TYR A 121 12.73 -4.17 0.55
CA TYR A 121 13.04 -3.18 1.58
C TYR A 121 14.08 -2.16 1.07
N TRP A 122 15.22 -2.63 0.57
CA TRP A 122 16.27 -1.75 0.09
C TRP A 122 15.86 -0.94 -1.13
N ALA A 123 15.03 -1.51 -2.01
CA ALA A 123 14.42 -0.78 -3.11
C ALA A 123 13.56 0.39 -2.59
N ALA A 124 12.73 0.17 -1.57
CA ALA A 124 11.95 1.25 -0.96
C ALA A 124 12.86 2.32 -0.34
N VAL A 125 13.90 1.93 0.41
CA VAL A 125 14.85 2.86 1.01
C VAL A 125 15.62 3.68 -0.04
N ALA A 126 15.95 3.09 -1.20
CA ALA A 126 16.69 3.77 -2.25
C ALA A 126 15.84 4.77 -3.06
N THR A 127 14.52 4.58 -3.11
CA THR A 127 13.60 5.42 -3.88
C THR A 127 13.04 6.61 -3.07
N LEU A 128 12.98 6.50 -1.74
CA LEU A 128 12.44 7.51 -0.82
C LEU A 128 13.48 8.55 -0.38
#